data_AF-A0A5M9J6N0-F1
#
_entry.id   AF-A0A5M9J6N0-F1
#
_cell.length_a   1.000
_cell.length_b   1.000
_cell.length_c   1.000
_cell.angle_alpha   90.00
_cell.angle_beta   90.00
_cell.angle_gamma   90.00
#
_symmetry.space_group_name_H-M   'P 1'
#
loop_
_entity.id
_entity.type
_entity.pdbx_description
1 polymer ?
#
loop_
_entity_poly.entity_id
_entity_poly.type
_entity_poly.pdbx_seq_one_letter_code
_entity_poly.pdbx_strand_id
1 'polypeptide(L)'
;MESETATVVGTAVAHVNSLLDFICDVQSSEARDQSLKVIINSAIDLSRLLRVQKACFSIMMPMIEDHQRTMFDEESMEDIGGEDEDTLSEREISCVTFPGIMKAGDENGERNHLINIVTKMKVLCAPD
;
A
#
# COMPACT_ATOMS: atom_id res chain seq x y z
N MET A 1 21.61 -5.49 -14.10
CA MET A 1 20.30 -5.94 -13.58
C MET A 1 20.38 -6.63 -12.22
N GLU A 2 21.04 -7.79 -12.05
CA GLU A 2 21.10 -8.47 -10.72
C GLU A 2 21.85 -7.63 -9.67
N SER A 3 23.02 -7.08 -10.03
CA SER A 3 23.81 -6.19 -9.14
C SER A 3 23.04 -4.92 -8.74
N GLU A 4 22.31 -4.32 -9.69
CA GLU A 4 21.46 -3.14 -9.41
C GLU A 4 20.30 -3.51 -8.48
N THR A 5 19.68 -4.68 -8.70
CA THR A 5 18.62 -5.19 -7.83
C THR A 5 19.13 -5.39 -6.41
N ALA A 6 20.29 -6.03 -6.25
CA ALA A 6 20.91 -6.23 -4.94
C ALA A 6 21.22 -4.89 -4.23
N THR A 7 21.64 -3.88 -4.98
CA THR A 7 21.89 -2.52 -4.44
C THR A 7 20.59 -1.86 -3.96
N VAL A 8 19.52 -1.94 -4.75
CA VAL A 8 18.20 -1.43 -4.37
C VAL A 8 17.67 -2.15 -3.13
N VAL A 9 17.76 -3.48 -3.10
CA VAL A 9 17.36 -4.29 -1.95
C VAL A 9 18.14 -3.87 -0.70
N GLY A 10 19.46 -3.77 -0.79
CA GLY A 10 20.30 -3.35 0.33
C GLY A 10 19.94 -1.95 0.85
N THR A 11 19.69 -1.00 -0.05
CA THR A 11 19.29 0.37 0.29
C THR A 11 17.92 0.40 0.99
N ALA A 12 16.95 -0.34 0.45
CA ALA A 12 15.60 -0.42 1.03
C ALA A 12 15.61 -1.09 2.42
N VAL A 13 16.36 -2.18 2.59
CA VAL A 13 16.52 -2.84 3.90
C VAL A 13 17.14 -1.89 4.92
N ALA A 14 18.22 -1.19 4.57
CA ALA A 14 18.87 -0.24 5.45
C ALA A 14 17.92 0.90 5.86
N HIS A 15 17.14 1.42 4.92
CA HIS A 15 16.18 2.49 5.19
C HIS A 15 15.04 2.02 6.10
N VAL A 16 14.43 0.86 5.82
CA VAL A 16 13.36 0.30 6.66
C VAL A 16 13.87 -0.01 8.06
N ASN A 17 15.06 -0.59 8.19
CA ASN A 17 15.68 -0.83 9.48
C ASN A 17 15.89 0.48 10.26
N SER A 18 16.41 1.53 9.63
CA SER A 18 16.60 2.82 10.29
C SER A 18 15.28 3.41 10.82
N LEU A 19 14.16 3.21 10.12
CA LEU A 19 12.84 3.65 10.58
C LEU A 19 12.34 2.77 11.74
N LEU A 20 12.47 1.45 11.63
CA LEU A 20 12.04 0.52 12.68
C LEU A 20 12.86 0.69 13.97
N ASP A 21 14.17 0.90 13.87
CA ASP A 21 15.04 1.16 15.01
C ASP A 21 14.59 2.44 15.75
N PHE A 22 14.20 3.47 15.00
CA PHE A 22 13.71 4.73 15.56
C PHE A 22 12.33 4.59 16.23
N ILE A 23 11.39 3.85 15.63
CA ILE A 23 10.00 3.74 16.11
C ILE A 23 9.87 2.70 17.23
N CYS A 24 10.60 1.59 17.13
CA CYS A 24 10.43 0.43 18.01
C CYS A 24 11.50 0.31 19.10
N ASP A 25 12.60 1.08 19.04
CA ASP A 25 13.77 0.93 19.93
C ASP A 25 14.35 -0.50 19.95
N VAL A 26 14.18 -1.23 18.83
CA VAL A 26 14.67 -2.59 18.63
C VAL A 26 15.70 -2.58 17.52
N GLN A 27 16.95 -2.89 17.87
CA GLN A 27 18.06 -2.93 16.92
C GLN A 27 17.86 -3.98 15.81
N SER A 28 18.43 -3.71 14.63
CA SER A 28 18.48 -4.68 13.53
C SER A 28 19.17 -5.97 13.92
N SER A 29 18.61 -7.08 13.46
CA SER A 29 19.22 -8.41 13.54
C SER A 29 19.35 -9.00 12.15
N GLU A 30 20.31 -9.91 11.97
CA GLU A 30 20.47 -10.61 10.68
C GLU A 30 19.18 -11.34 10.26
N ALA A 31 18.43 -11.89 11.22
CA ALA A 31 17.15 -12.54 10.94
C ALA A 31 16.13 -11.54 10.36
N ARG A 32 16.01 -10.34 10.95
CA ARG A 32 15.13 -9.27 10.43
C ARG A 32 15.55 -8.83 9.04
N ASP A 33 16.85 -8.66 8.81
CA ASP A 33 17.40 -8.27 7.51
C ASP A 33 17.09 -9.31 6.43
N GLN A 34 17.25 -10.60 6.73
CA GLN A 34 16.91 -11.66 5.77
C GLN A 34 15.41 -11.69 5.48
N SER A 35 14.54 -11.56 6.48
CA SER A 35 13.10 -11.47 6.27
C SER A 35 12.70 -10.26 5.42
N LEU A 36 13.27 -9.08 5.68
CA LEU A 36 13.03 -7.88 4.87
C LEU A 36 13.53 -8.05 3.43
N LYS A 37 14.70 -8.64 3.22
CA LYS A 37 15.21 -8.96 1.88
C LYS A 37 14.24 -9.85 1.11
N VAL A 38 13.66 -10.87 1.75
CA VAL A 38 12.68 -11.74 1.09
C VAL A 38 11.46 -10.93 0.65
N ILE A 39 10.89 -10.12 1.55
CA ILE A 39 9.71 -9.29 1.24
C ILE A 39 10.01 -8.32 0.08
N ILE A 40 11.15 -7.62 0.13
CA ILE A 40 11.52 -6.63 -0.88
C ILE A 40 11.77 -7.30 -2.23
N ASN A 41 12.44 -8.46 -2.28
CA ASN A 41 12.62 -9.20 -3.52
C ASN A 41 11.28 -9.65 -4.10
N SER A 42 10.36 -10.17 -3.27
CA SER A 42 9.01 -10.51 -3.72
C SER A 42 8.24 -9.31 -4.27
N ALA A 43 8.38 -8.13 -3.65
CA ALA A 43 7.77 -6.90 -4.14
C ALA A 43 8.37 -6.44 -5.49
N ILE A 44 9.69 -6.56 -5.66
CA ILE A 44 10.37 -6.25 -6.93
C ILE A 44 9.90 -7.19 -8.04
N ASP A 45 9.81 -8.48 -7.76
CA ASP A 45 9.36 -9.47 -8.74
C ASP A 45 7.89 -9.26 -9.11
N LEU A 46 7.03 -8.96 -8.12
CA LEU A 46 5.65 -8.57 -8.39
C LEU A 46 5.57 -7.30 -9.25
N SER A 47 6.37 -6.27 -8.95
CA SER A 47 6.43 -5.04 -9.75
C SER A 47 6.82 -5.30 -11.21
N ARG A 48 7.78 -6.21 -11.44
CA ARG A 48 8.17 -6.65 -12.79
C ARG A 48 7.03 -7.37 -13.50
N LEU A 49 6.35 -8.29 -12.82
CA LEU A 49 5.20 -9.02 -13.36
C LEU A 49 4.05 -8.08 -13.73
N LEU A 50 3.80 -7.06 -12.92
CA LEU A 50 2.76 -6.06 -13.18
C LEU A 50 3.15 -5.13 -14.34
N ARG A 51 4.43 -4.77 -14.47
CA ARG A 51 4.91 -3.87 -15.55
C ARG A 51 4.80 -4.48 -16.95
N VAL A 52 4.83 -5.80 -17.07
CA VAL A 52 4.64 -6.49 -18.37
C VAL A 52 3.17 -6.73 -18.72
N GLN A 53 2.24 -6.39 -17.82
CA GLN A 53 0.81 -6.44 -18.11
C GLN A 53 0.43 -5.28 -19.02
N LYS A 54 -0.59 -5.50 -19.85
CA LYS A 54 -1.15 -4.42 -20.68
C LYS A 54 -1.89 -3.37 -19.83
N ALA A 55 -2.59 -3.81 -18.79
CA ALA A 55 -3.28 -2.92 -17.87
C ALA A 55 -2.31 -2.27 -16.85
N CYS A 56 -2.59 -1.03 -16.46
CA CYS A 56 -1.77 -0.30 -15.50
C CYS A 56 -2.25 -0.56 -14.07
N PHE A 57 -1.35 -1.05 -13.22
CA PHE A 57 -1.63 -1.23 -11.79
C PHE A 57 -1.00 -0.10 -10.99
N SER A 58 -1.75 0.45 -10.04
CA SER A 58 -1.26 1.47 -9.11
C SER A 58 -1.65 1.12 -7.68
N ILE A 59 -0.75 1.46 -6.76
CA ILE A 59 -1.05 1.44 -5.32
C ILE A 59 -1.86 2.70 -5.02
N MET A 60 -2.91 2.54 -4.23
CA MET A 60 -3.73 3.63 -3.70
C MET A 60 -3.50 3.72 -2.20
N MET A 61 -3.06 4.89 -1.74
CA MET A 61 -2.96 5.21 -0.32
C MET A 61 -3.02 6.73 -0.19
N PRO A 62 -4.16 7.31 0.24
CA PRO A 62 -4.25 8.75 0.45
C PRO A 62 -3.33 9.17 1.60
N MET A 63 -2.78 10.37 1.49
CA MET A 63 -2.13 11.03 2.62
C MET A 63 -3.22 11.69 3.45
N ILE A 64 -3.29 11.37 4.75
CA ILE A 64 -4.23 11.99 5.67
C ILE A 64 -3.58 13.27 6.20
N GLU A 65 -4.23 14.41 5.96
CA GLU A 65 -3.72 15.73 6.32
C GLU A 65 -4.68 16.43 7.30
N ASP A 66 -4.14 17.06 8.36
CA ASP A 66 -4.96 17.68 9.41
C ASP A 66 -5.93 18.78 8.92
N HIS A 67 -5.64 19.38 7.77
CA HIS A 67 -6.41 20.50 7.22
C HIS A 67 -7.43 20.08 6.14
N GLN A 68 -7.44 18.80 5.75
CA GLN A 68 -8.35 18.27 4.75
C GLN A 68 -8.97 16.96 5.22
N ARG A 69 -10.30 16.97 5.34
CA ARG A 69 -11.04 15.76 5.69
C ARG A 69 -10.95 14.73 4.58
N THR A 70 -10.50 13.53 4.93
CA THR A 70 -10.51 12.38 4.02
C THR A 70 -11.68 11.48 4.40
N MET A 71 -12.76 11.56 3.62
CA MET A 71 -13.98 10.80 3.90
C MET A 71 -13.82 9.34 3.46
N PHE A 72 -14.55 8.45 4.13
CA PHE A 72 -14.65 7.05 3.73
C PHE A 72 -15.34 6.93 2.36
N ASP A 73 -14.80 6.07 1.51
CA ASP A 73 -15.36 5.75 0.19
C ASP A 73 -15.58 4.24 0.09
N GLU A 74 -16.83 3.81 0.08
CA GLU A 74 -17.18 2.39 0.04
C GLU A 74 -16.64 1.68 -1.22
N GLU A 75 -16.49 2.39 -2.34
CA GLU A 75 -15.99 1.77 -3.58
C GLU A 75 -14.53 1.32 -3.42
N SER A 76 -13.71 2.14 -2.78
CA SER A 76 -12.26 1.92 -2.66
C SER A 76 -11.76 1.53 -1.28
N MET A 77 -12.60 1.55 -0.23
CA MET A 77 -12.20 1.35 1.17
C MET A 77 -13.04 0.28 1.90
N GLU A 78 -12.42 -0.34 2.88
CA GLU A 78 -12.99 -1.29 3.83
C GLU A 78 -12.63 -0.81 5.25
N ASP A 79 -13.64 -0.53 6.07
CA ASP A 79 -13.40 -0.21 7.49
C ASP A 79 -13.01 -1.48 8.25
N ILE A 80 -12.01 -1.36 9.11
CA ILE A 80 -11.58 -2.45 10.00
C ILE A 80 -11.83 -2.15 11.48
N GLY A 81 -12.43 -0.99 11.80
CA GLY A 81 -12.80 -0.57 13.15
C GLY A 81 -14.09 -1.22 13.65
N GLY A 82 -14.94 -1.68 12.73
CA GLY A 82 -16.24 -2.28 13.06
C GLY A 82 -17.31 -1.22 13.35
N GLU A 83 -17.17 -0.04 12.76
CA GLU A 83 -18.20 1.00 12.81
C GLU A 83 -19.47 0.56 12.06
N ASP A 84 -20.59 1.23 12.35
CA ASP A 84 -21.87 0.91 11.73
C ASP A 84 -21.84 1.19 10.21
N GLU A 85 -21.97 0.11 9.41
CA GLU A 85 -21.93 0.12 7.95
C GLU A 85 -22.89 1.15 7.34
N ASP A 86 -24.04 1.38 7.97
CA ASP A 86 -25.06 2.32 7.49
C ASP A 86 -24.62 3.79 7.63
N THR A 87 -23.60 4.08 8.46
CA THR A 87 -23.10 5.45 8.71
C THR A 87 -21.71 5.71 8.12
N LEU A 88 -21.03 4.68 7.61
CA LEU A 88 -19.62 4.77 7.18
C LEU A 88 -19.36 5.87 6.16
N SER A 89 -20.25 6.07 5.19
CA SER A 89 -20.07 7.09 4.13
C SER A 89 -19.99 8.54 4.65
N GLU A 90 -20.46 8.79 5.88
CA GLU A 90 -20.40 10.09 6.55
C GLU A 90 -19.16 10.24 7.44
N ARG A 91 -18.33 9.20 7.56
CA ARG A 91 -17.15 9.14 8.43
C ARG A 91 -15.90 9.63 7.74
N GLU A 92 -15.04 10.24 8.55
CA GLU A 92 -13.67 10.55 8.16
C GLU A 92 -12.74 9.39 8.53
N ILE A 93 -11.77 9.08 7.68
CA ILE A 93 -10.77 8.05 7.99
C ILE A 93 -9.65 8.66 8.84
N SER A 94 -9.30 7.99 9.93
CA SER A 94 -8.20 8.39 10.80
C SER A 94 -6.85 7.91 10.28
N CYS A 95 -6.81 6.72 9.68
CA CYS A 95 -5.60 6.19 9.05
C CYS A 95 -5.91 5.10 8.03
N VAL A 96 -4.94 4.88 7.14
CA VAL A 96 -4.90 3.73 6.23
C VAL A 96 -3.97 2.68 6.84
N THR A 97 -4.49 1.49 7.10
CA THR A 97 -3.74 0.38 7.70
C THR A 97 -3.20 -0.60 6.65
N PHE A 98 -3.83 -0.63 5.48
CA PHE A 98 -3.33 -1.38 4.33
C PHE A 98 -3.67 -0.66 3.02
N PRO A 99 -2.71 -0.49 2.09
CA PRO A 99 -2.97 0.21 0.84
C PRO A 99 -3.87 -0.62 -0.09
N GLY A 100 -4.59 0.07 -0.97
CA GLY A 100 -5.40 -0.54 -2.02
C GLY A 100 -4.61 -0.72 -3.31
N ILE A 101 -5.18 -1.49 -4.24
CA ILE A 101 -4.62 -1.69 -5.58
C ILE A 101 -5.72 -1.41 -6.60
N MET A 102 -5.46 -0.48 -7.52
CA MET A 102 -6.31 -0.24 -8.68
C MET A 102 -5.66 -0.77 -9.95
N LYS A 103 -6.51 -1.23 -10.86
CA LYS A 103 -6.18 -1.58 -12.24
C LYS A 103 -6.92 -0.61 -13.17
N ALA A 104 -6.16 0.15 -13.95
CA ALA A 104 -6.68 0.98 -15.03
C ALA A 104 -6.50 0.29 -16.39
N GLY A 105 -7.51 0.40 -17.24
CA GLY A 105 -7.54 -0.11 -18.61
C GLY A 105 -8.18 -1.49 -18.77
N ASP A 106 -8.60 -1.79 -20.00
CA ASP A 106 -9.23 -3.05 -20.40
C ASP A 106 -8.21 -4.20 -20.56
N GLU A 107 -8.63 -5.35 -21.10
CA GLU A 107 -7.75 -6.50 -21.34
C GLU A 107 -6.60 -6.22 -22.32
N ASN A 108 -6.71 -5.15 -23.12
CA ASN A 108 -5.70 -4.71 -24.06
C ASN A 108 -4.84 -3.56 -23.53
N GLY A 109 -5.11 -3.08 -22.30
CA GLY A 109 -4.42 -1.92 -21.74
C GLY A 109 -4.89 -0.59 -22.35
N GLU A 110 -6.02 -0.61 -23.06
CA GLU A 110 -6.64 0.58 -23.60
C GLU A 110 -7.67 1.13 -22.60
N ARG A 111 -8.25 2.31 -22.88
CA ARG A 111 -9.35 2.87 -22.09
C ARG A 111 -9.01 3.04 -20.59
N ASN A 112 -7.98 3.82 -20.28
CA ASN A 112 -7.52 4.08 -18.91
C ASN A 112 -8.58 4.67 -17.95
N HIS A 113 -9.72 5.14 -18.46
CA HIS A 113 -10.87 5.55 -17.63
C HIS A 113 -11.60 4.36 -16.99
N LEU A 114 -11.41 3.14 -17.49
CA LEU A 114 -11.92 1.93 -16.87
C LEU A 114 -11.03 1.57 -15.68
N ILE A 115 -11.54 1.82 -14.48
CA ILE A 115 -10.84 1.56 -13.21
C ILE A 115 -11.53 0.39 -12.51
N ASN A 116 -10.73 -0.57 -12.04
CA ASN A 116 -11.18 -1.65 -11.18
C ASN A 116 -10.39 -1.63 -9.88
N ILE A 117 -11.08 -1.68 -8.74
CA ILE A 117 -10.47 -1.85 -7.43
C ILE A 117 -10.18 -3.34 -7.25
N VAL A 118 -8.91 -3.72 -7.38
CA VAL A 118 -8.44 -5.10 -7.22
C VAL A 118 -8.40 -5.48 -5.74
N THR A 119 -8.04 -4.51 -4.91
CA THR A 119 -8.03 -4.64 -3.46
C THR A 119 -8.39 -3.29 -2.86
N LYS A 120 -9.43 -3.26 -2.01
CA LYS A 120 -9.81 -2.05 -1.28
C LYS A 120 -8.74 -1.70 -0.24
N MET A 121 -8.57 -0.40 0.00
CA MET A 121 -7.77 0.08 1.13
C MET A 121 -8.42 -0.35 2.43
N LYS A 122 -7.61 -0.80 3.40
CA LYS A 122 -8.10 -1.01 4.77
C LYS A 122 -7.89 0.26 5.55
N VAL A 123 -8.97 0.78 6.11
CA VAL A 123 -8.96 2.06 6.82
C VAL A 123 -9.57 1.91 8.20
N LEU A 124 -9.17 2.79 9.10
CA LEU A 124 -9.84 2.96 10.38
C LEU A 124 -10.66 4.24 10.31
N CYS A 125 -11.98 4.15 10.40
CA CYS A 125 -12.83 5.32 10.53
C CYS A 125 -12.67 5.98 11.91
N ALA A 126 -12.83 7.29 11.97
CA ALA A 126 -12.87 8.01 13.23
C ALA A 126 -14.11 7.57 14.04
N PRO A 127 -13.96 7.33 15.36
CA PRO A 127 -15.09 6.97 16.22
C PRO A 127 -16.08 8.13 16.34
N ASP A 128 -17.30 7.81 16.80
CA ASP A 128 -18.31 8.78 17.24
C ASP A 128 -17.81 9.81 18.28
#